data_AF-A0A3A0V4X5-F1
#
_entry.id   AF-A0A3A0V4X5-F1
#
_cell.length_a   1.000
_cell.length_b   1.000
_cell.length_c   1.000
_cell.angle_alpha   90.00
_cell.angle_beta   90.00
_cell.angle_gamma   90.00
#
_symmetry.space_group_name_H-M   'P 1'
#
loop_
_entity.id
_entity.type
_entity.pdbx_description
1 polymer ?
#
loop_
_entity_poly.entity_id
_entity_poly.type
_entity_poly.pdbx_seq_one_letter_code
_entity_poly.pdbx_strand_id
1 'polypeptide(L)'
;MEKDKIIQLIEQEVVQADEANSNAEFEKHIYAIHTLTSLVSDNSSSKKVYSDNSFNVSSSFKASKSQNVSSKQGVSEDEIRA
;
A
#
# COMPACT_ATOMS: atom_id res chain seq x y z
N MET A 1 -6.68 -14.09 -24.83
CA MET A 1 -5.21 -14.14 -24.71
C MET A 1 -4.69 -13.24 -23.60
N GLU A 2 -4.87 -11.92 -23.66
CA GLU A 2 -4.34 -11.02 -22.60
C GLU A 2 -5.12 -11.14 -21.28
N LYS A 3 -6.46 -11.22 -21.34
CA LYS A 3 -7.30 -11.48 -20.15
C LYS A 3 -6.97 -12.82 -19.48
N ASP A 4 -6.78 -13.88 -20.26
CA ASP A 4 -6.47 -15.21 -19.72
C ASP A 4 -5.13 -15.22 -18.98
N LYS A 5 -4.14 -14.45 -19.46
CA LYS A 5 -2.86 -14.26 -18.79
C LYS A 5 -3.01 -13.50 -17.47
N ILE A 6 -3.86 -12.46 -17.43
CA ILE A 6 -4.10 -11.73 -16.18
C ILE A 6 -4.84 -12.60 -15.17
N ILE A 7 -5.79 -13.43 -15.61
CA ILE A 7 -6.49 -14.39 -14.74
C ILE A 7 -5.49 -15.39 -14.12
N GLN A 8 -4.57 -15.95 -14.90
CA GLN A 8 -3.53 -16.85 -14.39
C GLN A 8 -2.64 -16.17 -13.33
N LEU A 9 -2.28 -14.90 -13.53
CA LEU A 9 -1.53 -14.13 -12.54
C LEU A 9 -2.32 -13.92 -11.25
N ILE A 10 -3.63 -13.67 -11.35
CA ILE A 10 -4.51 -13.55 -10.17
C ILE A 10 -4.56 -14.87 -9.40
N GLU A 11 -4.72 -16.00 -10.08
CA GLU A 11 -4.74 -17.33 -9.44
C GLU A 11 -3.43 -17.62 -8.70
N GLN A 12 -2.29 -17.34 -9.32
CA GLN A 12 -0.98 -17.51 -8.70
C GLN A 12 -0.82 -16.61 -7.45
N GLU A 13 -1.32 -15.39 -7.52
CA GLU A 13 -1.19 -14.43 -6.43
C GLU A 13 -2.10 -14.76 -5.24
N VAL A 14 -3.27 -15.37 -5.50
CA VAL A 14 -4.13 -15.91 -4.45
C VAL A 14 -3.44 -17.04 -3.67
N VAL A 15 -2.76 -17.95 -4.37
CA VAL A 15 -1.99 -19.03 -3.71
C VAL A 15 -0.85 -18.46 -2.88
N GLN A 16 -0.09 -17.50 -3.43
CA GLN A 16 1.01 -16.86 -2.70
C GLN A 16 0.54 -16.06 -1.48
N ALA A 17 -0.63 -15.41 -1.56
CA ALA A 17 -1.22 -14.72 -0.42
C ALA A 17 -1.54 -15.71 0.72
N ASP A 18 -2.06 -16.89 0.39
CA ASP A 18 -2.35 -17.94 1.39
C ASP A 18 -1.08 -18.50 2.04
N GLU A 19 0.00 -18.60 1.26
CA GLU A 19 1.31 -19.08 1.71
C GLU A 19 2.19 -18.00 2.38
N ALA A 20 1.72 -16.74 2.44
CA ALA A 20 2.49 -15.62 2.93
C ALA A 20 2.88 -15.80 4.41
N ASN A 21 4.16 -15.61 4.72
CA ASN A 21 4.69 -15.84 6.07
C ASN A 21 4.67 -14.59 6.95
N SER A 22 4.28 -13.45 6.38
CA SER A 22 4.21 -12.17 7.08
C SER A 22 3.05 -11.31 6.57
N ASN A 23 2.51 -10.47 7.46
CA ASN A 23 1.43 -9.55 7.09
C ASN A 23 1.84 -8.58 5.97
N ALA A 24 3.10 -8.15 5.95
CA ALA A 24 3.60 -7.25 4.92
C ALA A 24 3.72 -7.92 3.54
N GLU A 25 3.97 -9.23 3.48
CA GLU A 25 3.98 -10.02 2.25
C GLU A 25 2.55 -10.30 1.78
N PHE A 26 1.67 -10.71 2.69
CA PHE A 26 0.24 -10.86 2.44
C PHE A 26 -0.38 -9.59 1.83
N GLU A 27 -0.13 -8.42 2.42
CA GLU A 27 -0.68 -7.14 1.91
C GLU A 27 -0.18 -6.80 0.50
N LYS A 28 1.06 -7.17 0.14
CA LYS A 28 1.57 -6.98 -1.23
C LYS A 28 0.80 -7.84 -2.23
N HIS A 29 0.57 -9.11 -1.89
CA HIS A 29 -0.19 -10.02 -2.73
C HIS A 29 -1.65 -9.56 -2.90
N ILE A 30 -2.29 -9.11 -1.83
CA ILE A 30 -3.65 -8.54 -1.89
C ILE A 30 -3.72 -7.30 -2.80
N TYR A 31 -2.73 -6.40 -2.72
CA TYR A 31 -2.67 -5.23 -3.59
C TYR A 31 -2.46 -5.59 -5.06
N ALA A 32 -1.62 -6.58 -5.34
CA ALA A 32 -1.40 -7.09 -6.70
C ALA A 32 -2.69 -7.69 -7.28
N ILE A 33 -3.40 -8.52 -6.51
CA ILE A 33 -4.71 -9.07 -6.89
C ILE A 33 -5.71 -7.95 -7.21
N HIS A 34 -5.81 -6.94 -6.34
CA HIS A 34 -6.71 -5.81 -6.54
C HIS A 34 -6.41 -5.06 -7.86
N THR A 35 -5.13 -4.80 -8.13
CA THR A 35 -4.69 -4.10 -9.34
C THR A 35 -4.98 -4.92 -10.59
N LEU A 36 -4.60 -6.20 -10.60
CA LEU A 36 -4.84 -7.12 -11.73
C LEU A 36 -6.35 -7.28 -12.00
N THR A 37 -7.16 -7.42 -10.95
CA THR A 37 -8.62 -7.52 -11.06
C THR A 37 -9.23 -6.24 -11.63
N SER A 38 -8.71 -5.07 -11.25
CA SER A 38 -9.15 -3.79 -11.79
C SER A 38 -8.89 -3.68 -13.30
N LEU A 39 -7.71 -4.12 -13.77
CA LEU A 39 -7.36 -4.13 -15.20
C LEU A 39 -8.31 -5.02 -16.04
N VAL A 40 -8.74 -6.15 -15.47
CA VAL A 40 -9.71 -7.05 -16.14
C VAL A 40 -11.12 -6.46 -16.11
N SER A 41 -11.50 -5.82 -15.00
CA SER A 41 -12.84 -5.25 -14.77
C SER A 41 -13.08 -3.96 -15.55
N ASP A 42 -12.07 -3.10 -15.73
CA ASP A 42 -12.17 -1.87 -16.52
C ASP A 42 -12.46 -2.14 -18.01
N ASN A 43 -12.15 -3.35 -18.50
CA ASN A 43 -12.51 -3.82 -19.84
C ASN A 43 -13.95 -4.37 -19.94
N SER A 44 -14.72 -4.37 -18.85
CA SER A 44 -16.15 -4.68 -18.82
C SER A 44 -16.89 -3.43 -18.35
N SER A 45 -17.42 -2.68 -19.31
CA SER A 45 -18.17 -1.44 -19.16
C SER A 45 -19.24 -1.49 -18.06
N SER A 46 -18.88 -1.09 -16.84
CA SER A 46 -19.75 -0.47 -15.83
C SER A 46 -18.88 -0.03 -14.65
N LYS A 47 -18.49 1.25 -14.63
CA LYS A 47 -17.75 1.88 -13.52
C LYS A 47 -18.64 1.88 -12.27
N LYS A 48 -18.65 0.78 -11.52
CA LYS A 48 -19.19 0.74 -10.16
C LYS A 48 -18.19 1.51 -9.31
N VAL A 49 -18.53 2.74 -8.95
CA VAL A 49 -17.78 3.54 -7.98
C VAL A 49 -17.96 2.87 -6.63
N TYR A 50 -17.08 1.95 -6.28
CA TYR A 50 -16.90 1.53 -4.91
C TYR A 50 -16.19 2.68 -4.20
N SER A 51 -16.77 3.17 -3.10
CA SER A 51 -16.10 4.13 -2.23
C SER A 51 -14.77 3.52 -1.84
N ASP A 52 -13.70 4.18 -2.25
CA ASP A 52 -12.32 3.82 -1.97
C ASP A 52 -12.14 3.71 -0.45
N ASN A 53 -12.29 2.50 0.10
CA ASN A 53 -11.67 2.14 1.36
C ASN A 53 -10.18 2.01 1.07
N SER A 54 -9.55 3.15 0.78
CA SER A 54 -8.11 3.28 0.61
C SER A 54 -7.50 2.82 1.92
N PHE A 55 -7.15 1.53 2.00
CA PHE A 55 -6.26 1.01 3.01
C PHE A 55 -5.01 1.89 2.92
N ASN A 56 -4.77 2.70 3.95
CA ASN A 56 -3.63 3.59 4.02
C ASN A 56 -2.38 2.74 4.31
N VAL A 57 -1.90 2.01 3.28
CA VAL A 57 -0.67 1.20 3.34
C VAL A 57 0.56 2.09 3.52
N SER A 58 0.44 3.41 3.30
CA SER A 58 1.50 4.39 3.61
C SER A 58 1.91 4.38 5.08
N SER A 59 1.01 3.94 5.98
CA SER A 59 1.31 3.79 7.40
C SER A 59 2.15 2.53 7.72
N SER A 60 1.99 1.43 6.97
CA SER A 60 2.76 0.18 7.14
C SER A 60 4.23 0.29 6.71
N PHE A 61 4.58 1.22 5.82
CA PHE A 61 5.97 1.46 5.41
C PHE A 61 6.73 2.46 6.31
N LYS A 62 6.12 2.97 7.40
CA LYS A 62 6.76 3.91 8.34
C LYS A 62 7.45 3.21 9.52
N ALA A 63 7.87 1.96 9.39
CA ALA A 63 8.60 1.23 10.43
C ALA A 63 10.09 1.01 10.09
N SER A 64 10.80 2.05 9.62
CA SER A 64 12.28 2.11 9.73
C SER A 64 12.83 3.50 9.36
N LYS A 65 12.45 4.55 10.09
CA LYS A 65 13.34 5.70 10.25
C LYS A 65 13.18 6.25 11.65
N SER A 66 14.08 5.84 12.54
CA SER A 66 14.25 6.47 13.83
C SER A 66 14.57 7.94 13.60
N GLN A 67 13.60 8.82 13.78
CA GLN A 67 13.83 10.24 13.99
C GLN A 67 13.23 10.59 15.34
N ASN A 68 14.13 10.56 16.31
CA ASN A 68 14.03 11.20 17.61
C ASN A 68 13.54 12.65 17.41
N VAL A 69 12.26 12.89 17.67
CA VAL A 69 11.72 14.24 17.90
C VAL A 69 11.49 14.39 19.39
N SER A 70 12.60 14.51 20.13
CA SER A 70 12.58 15.11 21.46
C SER A 70 12.11 16.55 21.31
N SER A 71 11.02 16.85 22.00
CA SER A 71 10.57 18.20 22.34
C SER A 71 11.72 19.05 22.91
N LYS A 72 11.74 20.33 22.50
CA LYS A 72 12.39 21.53 23.09
C LYS A 72 12.81 22.45 21.94
N GLN A 73 12.75 23.76 21.98
CA GLN A 73 12.23 24.79 22.88
C GLN A 73 12.48 26.08 22.07
N GLY A 74 11.56 27.05 22.11
CA GLY A 74 11.75 28.32 21.37
C GLY A 74 13.06 29.00 21.76
N VAL A 75 13.82 29.42 20.75
CA VAL A 75 15.07 30.17 20.95
C VAL A 75 14.69 31.57 21.44
N SER A 76 15.17 31.96 22.63
CA SER A 76 14.96 33.31 23.17
C SER A 76 16.00 34.27 22.59
N GLU A 77 15.61 35.52 22.32
CA GLU A 77 16.40 36.51 21.59
C GLU A 77 17.77 36.86 22.22
N ASP A 78 18.00 36.49 23.48
CA ASP A 78 19.28 36.67 24.16
C ASP A 78 20.42 35.79 23.59
N GLU A 79 20.11 34.69 22.90
CA GLU A 79 21.13 33.80 22.31
C GLU A 79 21.74 34.36 21.02
N ILE A 80 21.13 35.38 20.40
CA ILE A 80 21.51 35.88 19.06
C ILE A 80 22.55 37.02 19.13
N ARG A 81 22.83 37.59 20.31
CA ARG A 81 23.67 38.80 20.43
C ARG A 81 25.04 38.61 21.11
N ALA A 82 25.52 37.39 21.28
CA ALA A 82 26.87 37.12 21.80
C ALA A 82 27.95 37.14 20.71
#